data_AF-X1B3E2-F1
#
_entry.id   AF-X1B3E2-F1
#
_cell.length_a   1.000
_cell.length_b   1.000
_cell.length_c   1.000
_cell.angle_alpha   90.00
_cell.angle_beta   90.00
_cell.angle_gamma   90.00
#
_symmetry.space_group_name_H-M   'P 1'
#
loop_
_entity.id
_entity.type
_entity.pdbx_description
1 polymer ?
#
loop_
_entity_poly.entity_id
_entity_poly.type
_entity_poly.pdbx_seq_one_letter_code
_entity_poly.pdbx_strand_id
1 'polypeptide(L)'
;LEVYDLLETYYYDFPEDKDILIDGAIEGMIYSLGDPHTTYFDLEEMERFMNSMDESYIGIGVSITNVYGHHIIESVLENSPAEQSLLMPGDEIYEVDGVEVL
;
A
#
# COMPACT_ATOMS: atom_id res chain seq x y z
N LEU A 1 -30.16 -7.19 2.01
CA LEU A 1 -29.96 -8.20 3.08
C LEU A 1 -30.74 -7.64 4.24
N GLU A 2 -31.69 -8.36 4.85
CA GLU A 2 -32.63 -7.74 5.81
C GLU A 2 -31.93 -6.94 6.92
N VAL A 3 -30.80 -7.45 7.44
CA VAL A 3 -29.98 -6.76 8.45
C VAL A 3 -29.36 -5.47 7.90
N TYR A 4 -28.82 -5.50 6.68
CA TYR A 4 -28.25 -4.32 6.02
C TYR A 4 -29.32 -3.24 5.83
N ASP A 5 -30.50 -3.62 5.33
CA ASP A 5 -31.60 -2.70 5.05
C ASP A 5 -32.11 -2.05 6.36
N LEU A 6 -32.11 -2.81 7.47
CA LEU A 6 -32.44 -2.30 8.80
C LEU A 6 -31.39 -1.29 9.30
N LEU A 7 -30.11 -1.59 9.11
CA LEU A 7 -29.03 -0.68 9.50
C LEU A 7 -29.09 0.61 8.69
N GLU A 8 -29.28 0.53 7.37
CA GLU A 8 -29.40 1.69 6.49
C GLU A 8 -30.58 2.59 6.88
N THR A 9 -31.69 1.99 7.33
CA THR A 9 -32.91 2.73 7.68
C THR A 9 -32.89 3.32 9.08
N TYR A 10 -32.29 2.62 10.06
CA TYR A 10 -32.48 2.93 11.48
C TYR A 10 -31.18 3.24 12.25
N TYR A 11 -30.01 2.96 11.69
CA TYR A 11 -28.76 3.29 12.37
C TYR A 11 -28.47 4.79 12.23
N TYR A 12 -28.24 5.44 13.37
CA TYR A 12 -28.14 6.91 13.46
C TYR A 12 -26.96 7.48 12.66
N ASP A 13 -25.85 6.74 12.59
CA ASP A 13 -24.59 7.16 11.99
C ASP A 13 -24.19 6.18 10.89
N PHE A 14 -25.13 5.91 9.98
CA PHE A 14 -24.89 4.97 8.88
C PHE A 14 -23.76 5.50 7.99
N PRO A 15 -22.74 4.68 7.69
CA PRO A 15 -21.58 5.16 6.95
C PRO A 15 -21.98 5.62 5.56
N GLU A 16 -21.45 6.77 5.13
CA GLU A 16 -21.64 7.25 3.76
C GLU A 16 -21.00 6.30 2.75
N ASP A 17 -19.83 5.75 3.13
CA ASP A 17 -19.18 4.68 2.41
C ASP A 17 -19.80 3.33 2.78
N LYS A 18 -20.57 2.79 1.85
CA LYS A 18 -21.28 1.52 2.02
C LYS A 18 -20.34 0.33 1.94
N ASP A 19 -19.17 0.49 1.33
CA ASP A 19 -18.23 -0.60 1.08
C ASP A 19 -17.68 -1.13 2.40
N ILE A 20 -17.52 -0.28 3.43
CA ILE A 20 -17.13 -0.69 4.80
C ILE A 20 -17.99 -1.82 5.37
N LEU A 21 -19.31 -1.77 5.17
CA LEU A 21 -20.23 -2.81 5.68
C LEU A 21 -20.19 -4.08 4.82
N ILE A 22 -19.94 -3.92 3.52
CA ILE A 22 -19.81 -5.04 2.59
C ILE A 22 -18.50 -5.79 2.85
N ASP A 23 -17.39 -5.08 3.01
CA ASP A 23 -16.06 -5.63 3.30
C ASP A 23 -16.08 -6.40 4.61
N GLY A 24 -16.60 -5.80 5.68
CA GLY A 24 -16.74 -6.48 6.97
C GLY A 24 -17.64 -7.73 6.91
N ALA A 25 -18.69 -7.72 6.06
CA ALA A 25 -19.52 -8.90 5.85
C ALA A 25 -18.75 -10.01 5.09
N ILE A 26 -17.95 -9.66 4.09
CA ILE A 26 -17.12 -10.61 3.33
C ILE A 26 -16.03 -11.21 4.22
N GLU A 27 -15.33 -10.38 5.00
CA GLU A 27 -14.34 -10.83 5.98
C GLU A 27 -14.94 -11.81 6.98
N GLY A 28 -16.12 -11.50 7.52
CA GLY A 28 -16.85 -12.39 8.44
C GLY A 28 -17.22 -13.72 7.79
N MET A 29 -17.64 -13.72 6.52
CA MET A 29 -17.93 -14.94 5.76
C MET A 29 -16.67 -15.79 5.59
N ILE A 30 -15.53 -15.18 5.22
CA ILE A 30 -14.26 -15.90 5.03
C ILE A 30 -13.74 -16.44 6.36
N TYR A 31 -13.76 -15.63 7.42
CA TYR A 31 -13.37 -16.05 8.76
C TYR A 31 -14.16 -17.28 9.21
N SER A 32 -15.46 -17.35 8.90
CA SER A 32 -16.32 -18.48 9.25
C SER A 32 -15.94 -19.81 8.57
N LEU A 33 -15.17 -19.77 7.48
CA LEU A 33 -14.67 -20.98 6.81
C LEU A 33 -13.54 -21.66 7.61
N GLY A 34 -12.84 -20.92 8.48
CA GLY A 34 -11.68 -21.44 9.22
C GLY A 34 -10.53 -21.89 8.33
N ASP A 35 -10.51 -21.48 7.07
CA ASP A 35 -9.47 -21.80 6.10
C ASP A 35 -8.40 -20.69 6.10
N PRO A 36 -7.18 -20.96 6.59
CA PRO A 36 -6.10 -19.97 6.62
C PRO A 36 -5.56 -19.60 5.23
N HIS A 37 -5.98 -20.30 4.17
CA HIS A 37 -5.54 -20.04 2.80
C HIS A 37 -6.52 -19.19 1.99
N THR A 38 -7.69 -18.87 2.54
CA THR A 38 -8.67 -18.00 1.90
C THR A 38 -8.61 -16.63 2.53
N THR A 39 -8.41 -15.59 1.72
CA THR A 39 -8.48 -14.18 2.14
C THR A 39 -9.29 -13.38 1.13
N TYR A 40 -9.86 -12.28 1.60
CA TYR A 40 -10.39 -11.21 0.77
C TYR A 40 -9.34 -10.10 0.68
N PHE A 41 -9.39 -9.33 -0.41
CA PHE A 41 -8.68 -8.07 -0.52
C PHE A 41 -9.71 -7.00 -0.87
N ASP A 42 -9.74 -5.93 -0.09
CA ASP A 42 -10.43 -4.71 -0.51
C ASP A 42 -9.71 -4.07 -1.71
N LEU A 43 -10.26 -2.97 -2.24
CA LEU A 43 -9.69 -2.28 -3.40
C LEU A 43 -8.24 -1.81 -3.15
N GLU A 44 -7.95 -1.25 -1.97
CA GLU A 44 -6.64 -0.72 -1.63
C GLU A 44 -5.61 -1.84 -1.40
N GLU A 45 -6.02 -2.91 -0.72
CA GLU A 45 -5.25 -4.13 -0.53
C GLU A 45 -4.95 -4.82 -1.85
N MET A 46 -5.92 -4.89 -2.76
CA MET A 46 -5.74 -5.47 -4.08
C MET A 46 -4.74 -4.64 -4.89
N GLU A 47 -4.83 -3.31 -4.85
CA GLU A 47 -3.84 -2.44 -5.50
C GLU A 47 -2.44 -2.65 -4.93
N ARG A 48 -2.29 -2.66 -3.60
CA ARG A 48 -1.00 -2.96 -2.94
C ARG A 48 -0.47 -4.34 -3.31
N PHE A 49 -1.34 -5.34 -3.34
CA PHE A 49 -0.99 -6.72 -3.70
C PHE A 49 -0.53 -6.81 -5.16
N MET A 50 -1.28 -6.23 -6.09
CA MET A 50 -0.90 -6.16 -7.51
C MET A 50 0.42 -5.43 -7.70
N ASN A 51 0.62 -4.29 -7.02
CA ASN A 51 1.88 -3.55 -7.03
C ASN A 51 3.05 -4.35 -6.41
N SER A 52 2.78 -5.28 -5.49
CA SER A 52 3.81 -6.17 -4.93
C SER A 52 4.10 -7.37 -5.83
N MET A 53 3.14 -7.80 -6.64
CA MET A 53 3.27 -8.91 -7.59
C MET A 53 3.91 -8.48 -8.91
N ASP A 54 3.54 -7.31 -9.39
CA ASP A 54 4.27 -6.66 -10.47
C ASP A 54 5.62 -6.21 -9.90
N GLU A 55 6.66 -7.03 -10.09
CA GLU A 55 8.07 -6.64 -9.98
C GLU A 55 8.45 -5.51 -10.98
N SER A 56 7.51 -4.63 -11.35
CA SER A 56 7.89 -3.31 -11.83
C SER A 56 8.43 -2.55 -10.63
N TYR A 57 9.75 -2.60 -10.46
CA TYR A 57 10.50 -1.53 -9.81
C TYR A 57 10.18 -0.22 -10.56
N ILE A 58 9.05 0.41 -10.25
CA ILE A 58 8.74 1.77 -10.71
C ILE A 58 9.51 2.68 -9.77
N GLY A 59 10.59 3.23 -10.29
CA GLY A 59 11.45 4.13 -9.56
C GLY A 59 12.58 4.60 -10.45
N ILE A 60 13.46 5.42 -9.88
CA ILE A 60 14.63 5.92 -10.60
C ILE A 60 15.78 4.89 -10.66
N GLY A 61 15.63 3.72 -10.02
CA GLY A 61 16.64 2.65 -10.02
C GLY A 61 17.70 2.80 -8.93
N VAL A 62 17.26 3.04 -7.69
CA VAL A 62 18.13 3.09 -6.50
C VAL A 62 17.66 2.09 -5.44
N SER A 63 18.59 1.44 -4.75
CA SER A 63 18.33 0.78 -3.46
C SER A 63 18.63 1.77 -2.36
N ILE A 64 17.76 1.86 -1.35
CA ILE A 64 17.94 2.74 -0.20
C ILE A 64 18.03 1.92 1.09
N THR A 65 18.80 2.43 2.04
CA THR A 65 18.91 1.91 3.41
C THR A 65 18.61 3.02 4.39
N ASN A 66 18.05 2.68 5.56
CA ASN A 66 17.82 3.64 6.63
C ASN A 66 18.92 3.52 7.69
N VAL A 67 19.65 4.60 7.93
CA VAL A 67 20.73 4.66 8.92
C VAL A 67 20.45 5.81 9.87
N TYR A 68 20.06 5.48 11.11
CA TYR A 68 19.70 6.47 12.15
C TYR A 68 18.62 7.48 11.72
N GLY A 69 17.63 7.05 10.93
CA GLY A 69 16.57 7.91 10.40
C GLY A 69 16.88 8.50 9.02
N HIS A 70 18.14 8.49 8.60
CA HIS A 70 18.55 9.02 7.29
C HIS A 70 18.34 7.99 6.18
N HIS A 71 17.71 8.42 5.08
CA HIS A 71 17.54 7.60 3.87
C HIS A 71 18.77 7.73 2.98
N ILE A 72 19.61 6.69 2.95
CA ILE A 72 20.87 6.68 2.22
C ILE A 72 20.76 5.75 1.00
N ILE A 73 21.24 6.19 -0.16
CA ILE A 73 21.37 5.35 -1.34
C ILE A 73 22.43 4.28 -1.08
N GLU A 74 22.03 3.01 -1.10
CA GLU A 74 22.92 1.85 -0.95
C GLU A 74 23.55 1.45 -2.30
N SER A 75 22.76 1.47 -3.37
CA SER A 75 23.24 1.14 -4.71
C SER A 75 22.40 1.81 -5.80
N VAL A 76 22.99 1.97 -6.98
CA VAL A 76 22.35 2.52 -8.19
C VAL A 76 22.36 1.45 -9.26
N LEU A 77 21.22 1.22 -9.90
CA LEU A 77 21.05 0.22 -10.95
C LEU A 77 21.67 0.74 -12.25
N GLU A 78 22.45 -0.11 -12.94
CA GLU A 78 23.06 0.22 -14.24
C GLU A 78 21.96 0.47 -15.31
N ASN A 79 22.17 1.46 -16.17
CA ASN A 79 21.21 1.93 -17.18
C ASN A 79 19.90 2.52 -16.63
N SER A 80 19.85 2.89 -15.35
CA SER A 80 18.68 3.51 -14.73
C SER A 80 18.64 5.04 -14.86
N PRO A 81 17.47 5.69 -14.67
CA PRO A 81 17.38 7.15 -14.58
C PRO A 81 18.29 7.75 -13.50
N ALA A 82 18.52 7.05 -12.39
CA ALA A 82 19.37 7.50 -11.29
C ALA A 82 20.84 7.56 -11.70
N GLU A 83 21.34 6.58 -12.47
CA GLU A 83 22.70 6.61 -13.01
C GLU A 83 22.92 7.81 -13.94
N GLN A 84 21.93 8.13 -14.78
CA GLN A 84 21.95 9.30 -15.66
C GLN A 84 21.87 10.62 -14.88
N SER A 85 21.27 10.59 -13.68
CA SER A 85 21.07 11.74 -12.80
C SER A 85 22.22 11.97 -11.82
N LEU A 86 23.35 11.28 -12.00
CA LEU A 86 24.56 11.38 -11.18
C LEU A 86 24.36 11.02 -9.69
N LEU A 87 23.31 10.27 -9.36
CA LEU A 87 23.13 9.75 -8.01
C LEU A 87 24.18 8.67 -7.73
N MET A 88 24.67 8.62 -6.50
CA MET A 88 25.72 7.71 -6.09
C MET A 88 25.39 7.00 -4.77
N PRO A 89 25.93 5.78 -4.57
CA PRO A 89 25.93 5.14 -3.26
C PRO A 89 26.53 6.08 -2.18
N GLY A 90 25.81 6.24 -1.08
CA GLY A 90 26.16 7.14 0.02
C GLY A 90 25.46 8.50 0.00
N ASP A 91 24.77 8.85 -1.07
CA ASP A 91 23.94 10.06 -1.11
C ASP A 91 22.76 9.92 -0.14
N GLU A 92 22.41 11.02 0.53
CA GLU A 92 21.26 11.10 1.41
C GLU A 92 20.08 11.77 0.69
N ILE A 93 18.91 11.12 0.76
CA ILE A 93 17.67 11.67 0.23
C ILE A 93 17.06 12.56 1.31
N TYR A 94 17.13 13.86 1.09
CA TYR A 94 16.59 14.87 2.01
C TYR A 94 15.12 15.21 1.72
N GLU A 95 14.74 15.28 0.44
CA GLU A 95 13.42 15.74 -0.01
C GLU A 95 13.00 15.04 -1.30
N VAL A 96 11.71 14.75 -1.45
CA VAL A 96 11.09 14.26 -2.69
C VAL A 96 9.88 15.14 -3.01
N ASP A 97 9.86 15.73 -4.20
CA ASP A 97 8.74 16.59 -4.68
C ASP A 97 8.31 17.69 -3.70
N GLY A 98 9.24 18.34 -3.00
CA GLY A 98 8.91 19.38 -2.02
C GLY A 98 8.63 18.86 -0.60
N VAL A 99 8.62 17.54 -0.39
CA VAL A 99 8.31 16.91 0.89
C VAL A 99 9.59 16.37 1.52
N GLU A 100 9.94 16.91 2.67
CA GLU A 100 11.08 16.45 3.48
C GLU A 100 10.83 15.00 3.94
N VAL A 101 11.84 14.14 3.81
CA VAL A 101 11.74 12.70 4.11
C VAL A 101 12.67 12.26 5.25
N LEU A 102 13.15 13.20 6.07
CA LEU A 102 13.95 12.93 7.28
C LEU A 102 13.14 12.38 8.45
#